data_AF-A0A0C9TEB4-F1
#
_entry.id   AF-A0A0C9TEB4-F1
#
_cell.length_a   1.000
_cell.length_b   1.000
_cell.length_c   1.000
_cell.angle_alpha   90.00
_cell.angle_beta   90.00
_cell.angle_gamma   90.00
#
_symmetry.space_group_name_H-M   'P 1'
#
loop_
_entity.id
_entity.type
_entity.pdbx_description
1 polymer ?
#
loop_
_entity_poly.entity_id
_entity_poly.type
_entity_poly.pdbx_seq_one_letter_code
_entity_poly.pdbx_strand_id
1 'polypeptide(L)'
;MTDLGRIAAKYYIHTASIEIFNKELKPVMSKADILGMLSISTEFDQVQLQENKVKELKDLMDEIIRCEVKGGTETSEGKVNILLQGYISKAHIEDFALVSDMAYVTQNGDRIIWGLFEIGLSRKWATVCSVLYSMSKAYVLYNLQRWADELSVAELASVSTAELGKFL
;
A
#
# COMPACT_ATOMS: atom_id res chain seq x y z
N MET A 1 17.42 22.37 0.43
CA MET A 1 16.70 21.13 0.80
C MET A 1 15.88 20.74 -0.42
N THR A 2 16.07 19.53 -0.96
CA THR A 2 15.32 19.07 -2.15
C THR A 2 13.85 18.84 -1.79
N ASP A 3 12.92 18.99 -2.75
CA ASP A 3 11.49 18.72 -2.51
C ASP A 3 11.25 17.30 -1.98
N LEU A 4 12.04 16.33 -2.45
CA LEU A 4 12.07 14.95 -1.96
C LEU A 4 12.40 14.86 -0.46
N GLY A 5 13.42 15.59 0.01
CA GLY A 5 13.79 15.57 1.43
C GLY A 5 12.70 16.17 2.34
N ARG A 6 11.97 17.18 1.85
CA ARG A 6 10.82 17.75 2.58
C ARG A 6 9.66 16.75 2.64
N ILE A 7 9.33 16.09 1.53
CA ILE A 7 8.27 15.07 1.47
C ILE A 7 8.63 13.89 2.39
N ALA A 8 9.87 13.40 2.33
CA ALA A 8 10.36 12.33 3.19
C ALA A 8 10.18 12.65 4.67
N ALA A 9 10.58 13.85 5.10
CA ALA A 9 10.41 14.29 6.48
C ALA A 9 8.93 14.44 6.88
N LYS A 10 8.09 14.98 5.99
CA LYS A 10 6.65 15.14 6.23
C LYS A 10 5.95 13.80 6.48
N TYR A 11 6.32 12.77 5.73
CA TYR A 11 5.74 11.44 5.82
C TYR A 11 6.60 10.46 6.62
N TYR A 12 7.60 10.93 7.37
CA TYR A 12 8.48 10.07 8.17
C TYR A 12 9.03 8.85 7.39
N ILE A 13 9.33 9.04 6.10
CA ILE A 13 9.89 7.99 5.23
C ILE A 13 11.39 7.99 5.40
N HIS A 14 11.97 6.81 5.59
CA HIS A 14 13.41 6.64 5.72
C HIS A 14 14.12 7.07 4.44
N THR A 15 15.29 7.71 4.59
CA THR A 15 16.12 8.15 3.46
C THR A 15 16.45 6.99 2.51
N ALA A 16 16.74 5.79 3.05
CA ALA A 16 17.01 4.60 2.25
C ALA A 16 15.82 4.21 1.36
N SER A 17 14.59 4.29 1.87
CA SER A 17 13.37 4.03 1.09
C SER A 17 13.15 5.10 0.02
N ILE A 18 13.46 6.37 0.32
CA ILE A 18 13.41 7.45 -0.68
C ILE A 18 14.39 7.20 -1.82
N GLU A 19 15.57 6.67 -1.55
CA GLU A 19 16.53 6.30 -2.61
C GLU A 19 15.98 5.19 -3.50
N ILE A 20 15.37 4.16 -2.92
CA ILE A 20 14.67 3.09 -3.64
C ILE A 20 13.56 3.69 -4.53
N PHE A 21 12.68 4.50 -3.95
CA PHE A 21 11.58 5.12 -4.69
C PHE A 21 12.05 6.06 -5.78
N ASN A 22 13.14 6.81 -5.54
CA ASN A 22 13.69 7.70 -6.55
C ASN A 22 14.20 6.95 -7.78
N LYS A 23 14.71 5.72 -7.58
CA LYS A 23 15.20 4.84 -8.64
C LYS A 23 14.08 4.07 -9.35
N GLU A 24 13.13 3.54 -8.60
CA GLU A 24 12.12 2.61 -9.11
C GLU A 24 10.81 3.28 -9.56
N LEU A 25 10.44 4.43 -8.97
CA LEU A 25 9.21 5.14 -9.32
C LEU A 25 9.30 5.72 -10.74
N LYS A 26 8.32 5.37 -11.58
CA LYS A 26 8.23 5.78 -12.98
C LYS A 26 6.93 6.57 -13.25
N PRO A 27 6.87 7.37 -14.33
CA PRO A 27 5.66 8.12 -14.68
C PRO A 27 4.41 7.26 -14.90
N VAL A 28 4.62 6.01 -15.33
CA VAL A 28 3.59 5.01 -15.58
C VAL A 28 3.96 3.74 -14.85
N MET A 29 3.13 3.34 -13.89
CA MET A 29 3.26 2.12 -13.11
C MET A 29 1.87 1.56 -12.83
N SER A 30 1.74 0.23 -12.83
CA SER A 30 0.52 -0.44 -12.40
C SER A 30 0.41 -0.51 -10.87
N LYS A 31 -0.76 -0.91 -10.35
CA LYS A 31 -0.92 -1.20 -8.91
C LYS A 31 0.04 -2.28 -8.43
N ALA A 32 0.23 -3.33 -9.24
CA ALA A 32 1.18 -4.40 -8.95
C ALA A 32 2.62 -3.89 -8.87
N ASP A 33 3.03 -2.99 -9.76
CA ASP A 33 4.36 -2.38 -9.73
C ASP A 33 4.57 -1.54 -8.47
N ILE A 34 3.56 -0.75 -8.08
CA ILE A 34 3.62 0.09 -6.87
C ILE A 34 3.66 -0.79 -5.62
N LEU A 35 2.82 -1.82 -5.53
CA LEU A 35 2.82 -2.76 -4.41
C LEU A 35 4.16 -3.49 -4.29
N GLY A 36 4.71 -3.95 -5.42
CA GLY A 36 6.02 -4.58 -5.45
C GLY A 36 7.14 -3.64 -4.99
N MET A 37 7.15 -2.40 -5.48
CA MET A 37 8.13 -1.39 -5.05
C MET A 37 7.98 -1.03 -3.56
N LEU A 38 6.75 -0.85 -3.08
CA LEU A 38 6.47 -0.51 -1.69
C LEU A 38 6.92 -1.64 -0.76
N SER A 39 6.78 -2.90 -1.18
CA SER A 39 7.19 -4.05 -0.37
C SER A 39 8.70 -4.15 -0.11
N ILE A 40 9.53 -3.41 -0.86
CA ILE A 40 11.00 -3.34 -0.72
C ILE A 40 11.42 -2.21 0.26
N SER A 41 10.45 -1.44 0.77
CA SER A 41 10.72 -0.30 1.65
C SER A 41 11.36 -0.73 2.98
N THR A 42 12.38 0.01 3.44
CA THR A 42 13.10 -0.29 4.70
C THR A 42 12.24 -0.13 5.96
N GLU A 43 11.08 0.51 5.84
CA GLU A 43 10.04 0.55 6.86
C GLU A 43 9.49 -0.85 7.18
N PHE A 44 9.73 -1.85 6.32
CA PHE A 44 9.26 -3.21 6.52
C PHE A 44 10.36 -4.18 6.95
N ASP A 45 11.58 -3.71 7.25
CA ASP A 45 12.71 -4.56 7.68
C ASP A 45 12.42 -5.38 8.96
N GLN A 46 11.45 -4.93 9.77
CA GLN A 46 11.00 -5.63 10.97
C GLN A 46 10.10 -6.83 10.66
N VAL A 47 9.55 -6.92 9.44
CA VAL A 47 8.66 -8.00 9.02
C VAL A 47 9.51 -9.22 8.66
N GLN A 48 9.50 -10.20 9.56
CA GLN A 48 10.24 -11.45 9.39
C GLN A 48 9.32 -12.56 8.90
N LEU A 49 9.86 -13.44 8.06
CA LEU A 49 9.19 -14.68 7.68
C LEU A 49 9.24 -15.69 8.83
N GLN A 50 8.16 -16.46 8.94
CA GLN A 50 8.09 -17.59 9.86
C GLN A 50 7.49 -18.76 9.09
N GLU A 51 8.22 -19.88 9.02
CA GLU A 51 7.86 -21.04 8.17
C GLU A 51 6.47 -21.59 8.49
N ASN A 52 6.08 -21.57 9.77
CA ASN A 52 4.77 -22.04 10.24
C ASN A 52 3.59 -21.21 9.71
N LYS A 53 3.82 -20.01 9.17
CA LYS A 53 2.79 -19.11 8.63
C LYS A 53 2.69 -19.12 7.10
N VAL A 54 3.63 -19.79 6.43
CA VAL A 54 3.71 -19.79 4.96
C VAL A 54 2.45 -20.40 4.34
N LYS A 55 1.81 -21.36 5.02
CA LYS A 55 0.58 -21.98 4.54
C LYS A 55 -0.58 -20.97 4.43
N GLU A 56 -0.88 -20.24 5.51
CA GLU A 56 -1.95 -19.24 5.51
C GLU A 56 -1.66 -18.11 4.50
N LEU A 57 -0.39 -17.71 4.35
CA LEU A 57 0.00 -16.75 3.31
C LEU A 57 -0.24 -17.28 1.89
N LYS A 58 -0.04 -18.57 1.64
CA LYS A 58 -0.34 -19.20 0.34
C LYS A 58 -1.84 -19.24 0.07
N ASP A 59 -2.61 -19.64 1.08
CA ASP A 59 -4.07 -19.69 0.98
C ASP A 59 -4.63 -18.27 0.67
N LEU A 60 -4.14 -17.24 1.37
CA LEU A 60 -4.47 -15.84 1.05
C LEU A 60 -4.09 -15.46 -0.38
N MET A 61 -2.86 -15.80 -0.79
CA MET A 61 -2.32 -15.48 -2.12
C MET A 61 -3.15 -16.09 -3.25
N ASP A 62 -3.61 -17.33 -3.09
CA ASP A 62 -4.35 -18.05 -4.12
C ASP A 62 -5.84 -17.64 -4.17
N GLU A 63 -6.44 -17.28 -3.03
CA GLU A 63 -7.89 -17.04 -2.95
C GLU A 63 -8.29 -15.55 -3.01
N ILE A 64 -7.47 -14.65 -2.45
CA ILE A 64 -7.86 -13.25 -2.18
C ILE A 64 -7.05 -12.26 -3.02
N ILE A 65 -5.75 -12.49 -3.15
CA ILE A 65 -4.80 -11.54 -3.72
C ILE A 65 -5.02 -11.40 -5.24
N ARG A 66 -5.09 -10.15 -5.72
CA ARG A 66 -5.46 -9.84 -7.11
C ARG A 66 -4.29 -9.39 -7.97
N CYS A 67 -3.29 -8.74 -7.35
CA CYS A 67 -2.10 -8.27 -8.04
C CYS A 67 -0.95 -9.27 -7.84
N GLU A 68 -0.12 -9.40 -8.87
CA GLU A 68 1.07 -10.26 -8.83
C GLU A 68 1.98 -9.91 -7.65
N VAL A 69 2.37 -10.94 -6.89
CA VAL A 69 3.28 -10.82 -5.74
C VAL A 69 4.66 -11.30 -6.16
N LYS A 70 5.56 -10.36 -6.43
CA LYS A 70 6.98 -10.68 -6.66
C LYS A 70 7.59 -11.30 -5.40
N GLY A 71 8.21 -12.46 -5.53
CA GLY A 71 8.79 -13.22 -4.41
C GLY A 71 7.83 -14.22 -3.74
N GLY A 72 6.53 -14.18 -4.05
CA GLY A 72 5.53 -15.11 -3.51
C GLY A 72 5.45 -15.10 -1.99
N THR A 73 5.34 -16.27 -1.36
CA THR A 73 5.24 -16.41 0.12
C THR A 73 6.59 -16.67 0.80
N GLU A 74 7.67 -16.69 0.05
CA GLU A 74 8.99 -17.15 0.50
C GLU A 74 9.96 -16.00 0.78
N THR A 75 9.56 -14.75 0.53
CA THR A 75 10.36 -13.56 0.88
C THR A 75 9.57 -12.61 1.80
N SER A 76 10.29 -11.82 2.62
CA SER A 76 9.66 -10.83 3.49
C SER A 76 8.87 -9.79 2.70
N GLU A 77 9.38 -9.38 1.54
CA GLU A 77 8.70 -8.45 0.62
C GLU A 77 7.41 -9.07 0.08
N GLY A 78 7.44 -10.35 -0.28
CA GLY A 78 6.27 -11.09 -0.72
C GLY A 78 5.19 -11.16 0.37
N LYS A 79 5.58 -11.44 1.62
CA LYS A 79 4.70 -11.37 2.78
C LYS A 79 4.11 -9.98 2.97
N VAL A 80 4.90 -8.92 2.92
CA VAL A 80 4.42 -7.53 3.03
C VAL A 80 3.39 -7.23 1.95
N ASN A 81 3.65 -7.61 0.70
CA ASN A 81 2.73 -7.41 -0.42
C ASN A 81 1.39 -8.13 -0.20
N ILE A 82 1.43 -9.39 0.22
CA ILE A 82 0.24 -10.19 0.53
C ILE A 82 -0.57 -9.52 1.65
N LEU A 83 0.09 -9.08 2.72
CA LEU A 83 -0.61 -8.44 3.85
C LEU A 83 -1.23 -7.09 3.47
N LEU A 84 -0.56 -6.28 2.63
CA LEU A 84 -1.12 -5.03 2.10
C LEU A 84 -2.39 -5.30 1.28
N GLN A 85 -2.31 -6.24 0.35
CA GLN A 85 -3.44 -6.60 -0.51
C GLN A 85 -4.56 -7.30 0.28
N GLY A 86 -4.20 -8.12 1.27
CA GLY A 86 -5.13 -8.78 2.18
C GLY A 86 -5.91 -7.77 3.02
N TYR A 87 -5.25 -6.74 3.52
CA TYR A 87 -5.91 -5.63 4.22
C TYR A 87 -6.93 -4.92 3.33
N ILE A 88 -6.53 -4.52 2.12
CA ILE A 88 -7.43 -3.83 1.19
C ILE A 88 -8.63 -4.74 0.82
N SER A 89 -8.38 -6.04 0.68
CA SER A 89 -9.39 -7.04 0.34
C SER A 89 -10.20 -7.54 1.54
N LYS A 90 -9.92 -7.05 2.75
CA LYS A 90 -10.56 -7.48 4.01
C LYS A 90 -10.47 -8.98 4.26
N ALA A 91 -9.31 -9.55 3.94
CA ALA A 91 -9.01 -10.94 4.22
C ALA A 91 -9.20 -11.25 5.71
N HIS A 92 -9.81 -12.39 5.99
CA HIS A 92 -9.80 -12.94 7.33
C HIS A 92 -8.46 -13.63 7.57
N ILE A 93 -7.78 -13.24 8.64
CA ILE A 93 -6.50 -13.83 9.07
C ILE A 93 -6.74 -14.42 10.46
N GLU A 94 -6.39 -15.69 10.63
CA GLU A 94 -6.55 -16.44 11.86
C GLU A 94 -5.33 -16.27 12.78
N ASP A 95 -4.11 -16.25 12.22
CA ASP A 95 -2.90 -16.10 13.02
C ASP A 95 -2.76 -14.67 13.58
N PHE A 96 -2.79 -14.56 14.91
CA PHE A 96 -2.68 -13.27 15.62
C PHE A 96 -1.41 -12.48 15.27
N ALA A 97 -0.31 -13.16 14.96
CA ALA A 97 0.91 -12.49 14.63
C ALA A 97 0.91 -11.98 13.17
N LEU A 98 0.25 -12.67 12.23
CA LEU A 98 -0.06 -12.12 10.90
C LEU A 98 -1.02 -10.94 10.97
N VAL A 99 -2.00 -10.95 11.89
CA VAL A 99 -2.87 -9.78 12.13
C VAL A 99 -2.05 -8.58 12.61
N SER A 100 -1.12 -8.80 13.55
CA SER A 100 -0.20 -7.76 14.02
C SER A 100 0.72 -7.24 12.92
N ASP A 101 1.29 -8.14 12.12
CA ASP A 101 2.14 -7.78 10.98
C ASP A 101 1.35 -6.98 9.93
N MET A 102 0.10 -7.36 9.66
CA MET A 102 -0.79 -6.65 8.75
C MET A 102 -1.08 -5.23 9.24
N ALA A 103 -1.37 -5.05 10.54
CA ALA A 103 -1.58 -3.73 11.12
C ALA A 103 -0.33 -2.84 11.00
N TYR A 104 0.85 -3.40 11.25
CA TYR A 104 2.12 -2.69 11.09
C TYR A 104 2.38 -2.28 9.64
N VAL A 105 2.22 -3.23 8.72
CA VAL A 105 2.47 -3.04 7.29
C VAL A 105 1.52 -2.00 6.70
N THR A 106 0.26 -2.01 7.10
CA THR A 106 -0.77 -1.11 6.55
C THR A 106 -0.63 0.32 7.08
N GLN A 107 -0.30 0.48 8.37
CA GLN A 107 -0.02 1.79 8.95
C GLN A 107 1.17 2.48 8.27
N ASN A 108 2.25 1.75 8.02
CA ASN A 108 3.40 2.30 7.30
C ASN A 108 3.11 2.46 5.80
N GLY A 109 2.38 1.52 5.20
CA GLY A 109 2.00 1.53 3.78
C GLY A 109 1.20 2.77 3.38
N ASP A 110 0.16 3.13 4.14
CA ASP A 110 -0.67 4.31 3.86
C ASP A 110 0.18 5.60 3.83
N ARG A 111 1.01 5.78 4.86
CA ARG A 111 1.94 6.91 4.98
C ARG A 111 2.90 7.00 3.79
N ILE A 112 3.48 5.86 3.37
CA ILE A 112 4.40 5.78 2.24
C ILE A 112 3.69 6.13 0.93
N ILE A 113 2.48 5.61 0.70
CA ILE A 113 1.71 5.89 -0.53
C ILE A 113 1.42 7.38 -0.65
N TRP A 114 1.06 8.05 0.43
CA TRP A 114 0.88 9.51 0.42
C TRP A 114 2.18 10.26 0.09
N GLY A 115 3.31 9.83 0.63
CA GLY A 115 4.61 10.40 0.26
C GLY A 115 4.95 10.18 -1.22
N LEU A 116 4.70 8.99 -1.76
CA LEU A 116 4.85 8.68 -3.19
C LEU A 116 3.93 9.53 -4.06
N PHE A 117 2.69 9.77 -3.61
CA PHE A 117 1.72 10.60 -4.31
C PHE A 117 2.22 12.04 -4.44
N GLU A 118 2.72 12.63 -3.35
CA GLU A 118 3.32 13.97 -3.40
C GLU A 118 4.59 14.03 -4.26
N ILE A 119 5.41 12.98 -4.25
CA ILE A 119 6.56 12.87 -5.17
C ILE A 119 6.06 12.87 -6.62
N GLY A 120 5.05 12.07 -6.95
CA GLY A 120 4.45 12.04 -8.28
C GLY A 120 3.89 13.40 -8.70
N LEU A 121 3.22 14.12 -7.79
CA LEU A 121 2.70 15.46 -8.03
C LEU A 121 3.83 16.46 -8.31
N SER A 122 4.89 16.42 -7.50
CA SER A 122 6.06 17.29 -7.69
C SER A 122 6.74 17.08 -9.06
N ARG A 123 6.69 15.86 -9.58
CA ARG A 123 7.22 15.46 -10.89
C ARG A 123 6.23 15.63 -12.04
N LYS A 124 4.99 16.02 -11.75
CA LYS A 124 3.89 16.16 -12.73
C LYS A 124 3.57 14.84 -13.46
N TRP A 125 3.68 13.71 -12.75
CA TRP A 125 3.39 12.38 -13.30
C TRP A 125 1.93 11.99 -13.09
N ALA A 126 1.02 12.55 -13.89
CA ALA A 126 -0.42 12.40 -13.71
C ALA A 126 -0.90 10.93 -13.64
N THR A 127 -0.34 10.05 -14.48
CA THR A 127 -0.73 8.64 -14.53
C THR A 127 -0.44 7.92 -13.22
N VAL A 128 0.80 7.98 -12.71
CA VAL A 128 1.14 7.35 -11.42
C VAL A 128 0.41 8.01 -10.26
N CYS A 129 0.18 9.33 -10.29
CA CYS A 129 -0.63 10.02 -9.30
C CYS A 129 -2.06 9.47 -9.23
N SER A 130 -2.68 9.18 -10.38
CA SER A 130 -4.01 8.58 -10.42
C SER A 130 -4.04 7.21 -9.75
N VAL A 131 -3.02 6.38 -9.99
CA VAL A 131 -2.93 5.05 -9.37
C VAL A 131 -2.68 5.17 -7.88
N LEU A 132 -1.70 5.98 -7.45
CA LEU A 132 -1.40 6.21 -6.04
C LEU A 132 -2.60 6.77 -5.28
N TYR A 133 -3.34 7.72 -5.87
CA TYR A 133 -4.57 8.25 -5.28
C TYR A 133 -5.66 7.18 -5.15
N SER A 134 -5.82 6.31 -6.16
CA SER A 134 -6.76 5.17 -6.06
C SER A 134 -6.37 4.20 -4.94
N MET A 135 -5.07 4.00 -4.72
CA MET A 135 -4.56 3.16 -3.64
C MET A 135 -4.77 3.84 -2.28
N SER A 136 -4.37 5.11 -2.11
CA SER A 136 -4.63 5.90 -0.90
C SER A 136 -6.11 5.89 -0.53
N LYS A 137 -7.00 6.03 -1.52
CA LYS A 137 -8.44 5.87 -1.30
C LYS A 137 -8.78 4.49 -0.74
N ALA A 138 -8.25 3.41 -1.27
CA ALA A 138 -8.50 2.08 -0.75
C ALA A 138 -8.03 1.90 0.72
N TYR A 139 -6.93 2.56 1.11
CA TYR A 139 -6.45 2.57 2.51
C TYR A 139 -7.30 3.46 3.42
N VAL A 140 -7.63 4.69 2.99
CA VAL A 140 -8.43 5.65 3.78
C VAL A 140 -9.91 5.25 3.85
N LEU A 141 -10.43 4.57 2.82
CA LEU A 141 -11.73 3.92 2.80
C LEU A 141 -11.75 2.61 3.61
N TYR A 142 -10.84 2.37 4.54
CA TYR A 142 -11.04 1.29 5.52
C TYR A 142 -12.34 1.48 6.34
N ASN A 143 -12.89 2.71 6.39
CA ASN A 143 -14.25 2.99 6.86
C ASN A 143 -15.38 2.74 5.83
N LEU A 144 -15.07 2.51 4.55
CA LEU A 144 -16.03 2.16 3.48
C LEU A 144 -15.50 1.01 2.62
N GLN A 145 -16.01 -0.18 2.93
CA GLN A 145 -15.61 -1.49 2.43
C GLN A 145 -15.43 -1.56 0.88
N ARG A 146 -14.19 -1.58 0.34
CA ARG A 146 -13.70 -2.22 -0.93
C ARG A 146 -12.60 -1.41 -1.67
N TRP A 147 -11.96 -2.01 -2.68
CA TRP A 147 -11.01 -1.35 -3.59
C TRP A 147 -11.66 -0.14 -4.28
N ALA A 148 -10.91 0.96 -4.47
CA ALA A 148 -11.46 2.21 -5.03
C ALA A 148 -12.03 2.09 -6.46
N ASP A 149 -11.58 1.10 -7.24
CA ASP A 149 -12.10 0.85 -8.60
C ASP A 149 -13.48 0.17 -8.58
N GLU A 150 -13.91 -0.33 -7.42
CA GLU A 150 -15.21 -0.98 -7.23
C GLU A 150 -16.31 0.00 -6.78
N LEU A 151 -15.98 1.28 -6.60
CA LEU A 151 -16.92 2.36 -6.26
C LEU A 151 -17.27 3.16 -7.51
N SER A 152 -18.55 3.17 -7.85
CA SER A 152 -19.07 4.00 -8.95
C SER A 152 -19.07 5.48 -8.59
N VAL A 153 -18.98 6.35 -9.61
CA VAL A 153 -19.11 7.81 -9.44
C VAL A 153 -20.43 8.19 -8.77
N ALA A 154 -21.48 7.39 -8.98
CA ALA A 154 -22.79 7.57 -8.35
C ALA A 154 -22.76 7.30 -6.84
N GLU A 155 -22.05 6.26 -6.40
CA GLU A 155 -21.89 5.95 -4.97
C GLU A 155 -21.08 7.04 -4.26
N LEU A 156 -19.99 7.51 -4.87
CA LEU A 156 -19.19 8.62 -4.32
C LEU A 156 -19.98 9.93 -4.20
N ALA A 157 -20.90 10.19 -5.14
CA ALA A 157 -21.77 11.37 -5.11
C ALA A 157 -22.89 11.29 -4.05
N SER A 158 -23.16 10.09 -3.52
CA SER A 158 -24.18 9.85 -2.49
C SER A 158 -23.64 9.93 -1.06
N VAL A 159 -22.31 9.94 -0.87
CA VAL A 159 -21.67 10.04 0.44
C VAL A 159 -21.75 11.47 0.96
N SER A 160 -22.16 11.64 2.22
CA SER A 160 -22.38 12.96 2.80
C SER A 160 -21.07 13.73 3.00
N THR A 161 -21.11 15.06 2.96
CA THR A 161 -19.94 15.92 3.19
C THR A 161 -19.29 15.73 4.57
N ALA A 162 -20.06 15.26 5.56
CA ALA A 162 -19.58 14.92 6.90
C ALA A 162 -18.79 13.60 6.93
N GLU A 163 -19.12 12.64 6.07
CA GLU A 163 -18.33 11.43 5.87
C GLU A 163 -17.10 11.73 5.02
N LEU A 164 -17.22 12.64 4.06
CA LEU A 164 -16.09 13.10 3.25
C LEU A 164 -14.97 13.75 4.09
N GLY A 165 -15.35 14.50 5.14
CA GLY A 165 -14.42 15.11 6.09
C GLY A 165 -13.70 14.12 7.01
N LYS A 166 -14.09 12.84 7.02
CA LYS A 166 -13.33 11.76 7.68
C LYS A 166 -12.28 11.12 6.77
N PHE A 167 -12.21 11.51 5.49
CA PHE A 167 -11.20 11.04 4.52
C PHE A 167 -10.05 12.04 4.28
N LEU A 168 -10.04 13.19 4.97
CA LEU A 168 -8.95 14.18 4.98
C LEU A 168 -8.29 14.22 6.35
#